data_AF-A0A2N2S8G5-F1
#
_entry.id   AF-A0A2N2S8G5-F1
#
_cell.length_a   1.000
_cell.length_b   1.000
_cell.length_c   1.000
_cell.angle_alpha   90.00
_cell.angle_beta   90.00
_cell.angle_gamma   90.00
#
_symmetry.space_group_name_H-M   'P 1'
#
loop_
_entity.id
_entity.type
_entity.pdbx_description
1 polymer ?
#
loop_
_entity_poly.entity_id
_entity_poly.type
_entity_poly.pdbx_seq_one_letter_code
_entity_poly.pdbx_strand_id
1 'polypeptide(L)' 'MNKRIVGQAQLAGNATCKVLYNKAKDAVVLEVGGTSLKFKASSFFIMNEMMRKAAAKLVMQTELHHAMGKLSK' A
#
# COMPACT_ATOMS: atom_id res chain seq x y z
N MET A 1 9.73 2.65 -23.50
CA MET A 1 9.42 3.46 -22.30
C MET A 1 9.60 2.56 -21.08
N ASN A 2 10.71 2.67 -20.33
CA ASN A 2 11.05 1.72 -19.26
C ASN A 2 10.24 1.96 -17.99
N LYS A 3 9.15 1.21 -17.81
CA LYS A 3 8.42 1.10 -16.53
C LYS A 3 8.84 -0.22 -15.87
N ARG A 4 9.24 -0.18 -14.60
CA ARG A 4 9.58 -1.36 -13.80
C ARG A 4 8.49 -1.59 -12.76
N ILE A 5 7.99 -2.83 -12.65
CA ILE A 5 7.13 -3.21 -11.53
C ILE A 5 8.01 -3.22 -10.28
N VAL A 6 7.63 -2.42 -9.28
CA VAL A 6 8.35 -2.28 -8.01
C VAL A 6 7.55 -2.83 -6.83
N GLY A 7 6.28 -3.15 -7.05
CA GLY A 7 5.42 -3.81 -6.07
C GLY A 7 4.18 -4.39 -6.73
N GLN A 8 3.66 -5.47 -6.17
CA GLN A 8 2.41 -6.08 -6.60
C GLN A 8 1.71 -6.69 -5.40
N ALA A 9 0.39 -6.57 -5.35
CA ALA A 9 -0.45 -7.19 -4.34
C ALA A 9 -1.75 -7.67 -4.97
N GLN A 10 -2.29 -8.78 -4.46
CA GLN A 10 -3.64 -9.22 -4.79
C GLN A 10 -4.61 -8.62 -3.77
N LEU A 11 -5.63 -7.93 -4.26
CA LEU A 11 -6.69 -7.36 -3.43
C LEU A 11 -7.87 -8.34 -3.31
N ALA A 12 -8.77 -8.04 -2.37
CA ALA A 12 -10.04 -8.75 -2.27
C ALA A 12 -10.81 -8.70 -3.61
N GLY A 13 -11.49 -9.78 -3.95
CA GLY A 13 -12.22 -9.89 -5.23
C GLY A 13 -11.34 -10.15 -6.46
N ASN A 14 -10.14 -10.72 -6.27
CA ASN A 14 -9.20 -11.09 -7.34
C ASN A 14 -8.65 -9.92 -8.18
N ALA A 15 -8.80 -8.67 -7.71
CA ALA A 15 -8.18 -7.54 -8.36
C ALA A 15 -6.68 -7.52 -8.09
N THR A 16 -5.86 -7.34 -9.13
CA THR A 16 -4.42 -7.15 -8.95
C THR A 16 -4.11 -5.66 -8.84
N CYS A 17 -3.32 -5.31 -7.82
CA CYS A 17 -2.72 -4.01 -7.65
C CYS A 17 -1.24 -4.08 -8.08
N LYS A 18 -0.81 -3.19 -8.98
CA LYS A 18 0.58 -3.08 -9.42
C LYS A 18 1.11 -1.67 -9.19
N VAL A 19 2.32 -1.58 -8.68
CA VAL A 19 3.08 -0.33 -8.53
C VAL A 19 4.19 -0.34 -9.56
N LEU A 20 4.15 0.61 -10.49
CA LEU A 20 5.13 0.74 -11.56
C LEU A 20 5.92 2.03 -11.39
N TYR A 21 7.25 1.94 -11.36
CA TYR A 21 8.13 3.09 -11.40
C TYR A 21 8.56 3.40 -12.83
N ASN A 22 8.34 4.65 -13.26
CA ASN A 22 8.82 5.19 -14.52
C ASN A 22 10.01 6.10 -14.28
N LYS A 23 11.22 5.58 -14.52
CA LYS A 23 12.48 6.31 -14.33
C LYS A 23 12.59 7.56 -15.21
N ALA A 24 12.07 7.52 -16.44
CA ALA A 24 12.18 8.63 -17.38
C ALA A 24 11.32 9.84 -17.00
N LYS A 25 10.25 9.63 -16.23
CA LYS A 25 9.32 10.68 -15.79
C LYS A 25 9.36 10.93 -14.28
N ASP A 26 10.28 10.26 -13.58
CA ASP A 26 10.35 10.17 -12.12
C ASP A 26 8.95 10.08 -11.45
N ALA A 27 8.17 9.11 -11.92
CA ALA A 27 6.76 8.98 -11.57
C ALA A 27 6.42 7.54 -11.20
N VAL A 28 5.50 7.39 -10.25
CA VAL A 28 4.91 6.10 -9.89
C VAL A 28 3.51 6.03 -10.49
N VAL A 29 3.18 4.88 -11.09
CA VAL A 29 1.84 4.55 -11.57
C VAL A 29 1.31 3.40 -10.71
N LEU A 30 0.16 3.61 -10.10
CA LEU A 30 -0.59 2.60 -9.38
C LEU A 30 -1.71 2.09 -10.28
N GLU A 31 -1.68 0.81 -10.64
CA GLU A 31 -2.73 0.17 -11.44
C GLU A 31 -3.58 -0.73 -10.52
N VAL A 32 -4.90 -0.51 -10.51
CA VAL A 32 -5.85 -1.28 -9.70
C VAL A 32 -7.10 -1.56 -10.54
N GLY A 33 -7.41 -2.83 -10.78
CA GLY A 33 -8.67 -3.22 -11.43
C GLY A 33 -8.92 -2.53 -12.78
N GLY A 34 -7.87 -2.29 -13.58
CA GLY A 34 -7.96 -1.60 -14.87
C GLY A 34 -7.91 -0.06 -14.79
N THR A 35 -7.97 0.53 -13.60
CA THR A 35 -7.78 1.97 -13.38
C THR A 35 -6.30 2.27 -13.09
N SER A 36 -5.83 3.46 -13.48
CA SER A 36 -4.47 3.91 -13.16
C SER A 36 -4.45 5.28 -12.50
N LEU A 37 -3.64 5.42 -11.44
CA LEU A 37 -3.35 6.68 -10.76
C LEU A 37 -1.86 6.98 -10.90
N LYS A 38 -1.51 8.23 -11.17
CA LYS A 38 -0.12 8.65 -11.36
C LYS A 38 0.30 9.64 -10.29
N PHE A 39 1.47 9.42 -9.71
CA PHE A 39 2.05 10.24 -8.66
C PHE A 39 3.49 10.65 -9.02
N LYS A 40 3.94 11.78 -8.47
CA LYS A 40 5.38 12.06 -8.37
C LYS A 40 6.02 11.02 -7.45
N ALA A 41 7.22 10.54 -7.77
CA ALA A 41 7.85 9.48 -7.00
C ALA A 41 8.04 9.85 -5.51
N SER A 42 8.54 11.07 -5.24
CA SER A 42 8.72 11.57 -3.87
C SER A 42 7.42 11.58 -3.06
N SER A 43 6.33 12.06 -3.65
CA SER A 43 5.01 12.07 -3.01
C SER A 43 4.49 10.67 -2.70
N PHE A 44 4.69 9.73 -3.63
CA PHE A 44 4.29 8.34 -3.44
C PHE A 44 5.02 7.67 -2.27
N PHE A 45 6.34 7.84 -2.16
CA PHE A 45 7.12 7.22 -1.09
C PHE A 45 6.70 7.70 0.30
N ILE A 46 6.46 9.01 0.46
CA ILE A 46 6.00 9.58 1.73
C ILE A 46 4.61 9.02 2.09
N MET A 47 3.67 9.04 1.14
CA MET A 47 2.32 8.53 1.38
C MET A 47 2.33 7.04 1.70
N ASN A 48 3.10 6.23 0.98
CA ASN A 48 3.20 4.80 1.20
C ASN A 48 3.74 4.48 2.60
N GLU A 49 4.77 5.19 3.06
CA GLU A 49 5.33 4.98 4.39
C GLU A 49 4.35 5.39 5.50
N MET A 50 3.62 6.50 5.31
CA MET A 50 2.58 6.94 6.25
C MET A 50 1.46 5.90 6.35
N MET A 51 0.99 5.36 5.21
CA MET A 51 -0.03 4.31 5.19
C MET A 51 0.47 3.02 5.83
N ARG A 52 1.73 2.62 5.59
CA ARG A 52 2.35 1.44 6.22
C ARG A 52 2.36 1.57 7.75
N LYS A 53 2.74 2.73 8.27
CA LYS A 53 2.72 3.03 9.71
C LYS A 53 1.30 3.02 10.29
N ALA A 54 0.34 3.61 9.59
CA ALA A 54 -1.06 3.62 10.01
C ALA A 54 -1.64 2.20 10.07
N ALA A 55 -1.39 1.37 9.06
CA ALA A 55 -1.81 -0.03 9.03
C ALA A 55 -1.18 -0.84 10.17
N ALA A 56 0.12 -0.69 10.42
CA ALA A 56 0.80 -1.36 11.54
C ALA A 56 0.19 -0.96 12.90
N LYS A 57 -0.12 0.33 13.09
CA LYS A 57 -0.77 0.82 14.31
C LYS A 57 -2.16 0.18 14.51
N LEU A 58 -2.96 0.09 13.45
CA LEU A 58 -4.29 -0.53 13.52
C LEU A 58 -4.21 -2.02 13.91
N VAL A 59 -3.25 -2.76 13.36
CA VAL A 59 -3.01 -4.17 13.72
C VAL A 59 -2.65 -4.28 15.21
N MET A 60 -1.68 -3.50 15.68
CA MET A 60 -1.28 -3.51 17.09
C MET A 60 -2.45 -3.16 18.03
N GLN A 61 -3.25 -2.16 17.68
CA GLN A 61 -4.43 -1.78 18.48
C GLN A 61 -5.48 -2.90 18.54
N THR A 62 -5.69 -3.60 17.42
CA THR A 62 -6.63 -4.71 17.34
C THR A 62 -6.16 -5.90 18.19
N GLU A 63 -4.86 -6.22 18.12
CA GLU A 63 -4.24 -7.28 18.93
C GLU A 63 -4.31 -6.98 20.42
N LEU A 64 -4.00 -5.74 20.83
CA LEU A 64 -4.09 -5.30 22.22
C LEU A 64 -5.52 -5.39 22.75
N HIS A 65 -6.51 -4.92 21.98
CA HIS A 65 -7.91 -5.01 22.37
C HIS A 65 -8.37 -6.46 22.53
N HIS A 66 -7.96 -7.34 21.62
CA HIS A 66 -8.27 -8.77 21.69
C HIS A 66 -7.60 -9.44 22.91
N ALA A 67 -6.36 -9.08 23.24
CA ALA A 67 -5.65 -9.61 24.41
C ALA A 67 -6.29 -9.15 25.74
N MET A 68 -6.65 -7.86 25.84
CA MET A 68 -7.30 -7.31 27.04
C MET A 68 -8.68 -7.91 27.31
N GLY A 69 -9.46 -8.20 26.26
CA GLY A 69 -10.74 -8.89 26.37
C GLY A 69 -10.64 -10.35 26.84
N LYS A 70 -9.47 -11.00 26.68
CA LYS A 70 -9.21 -12.36 27.18
C LYS A 70 -8.72 -12.40 28.62
N LEU A 71 -8.08 -11.33 29.11
CA LEU A 71 -7.62 -11.21 30.50
C LEU A 71 -8.74 -10.81 31.49
N SER A 72 -9.88 -10.36 30.98
CA SER A 72 -11.04 -9.93 31.77
C SER A 72 -12.10 -11.04 31.96
N LYS A 73 -11.75 -12.30 31.71
CA LYS A 73 -12.63 -13.48 31.86
C LYS A 73 -12.05 -14.47 32.85
#